data_AF-X1IUV9-F1
#
_entry.id   AF-X1IUV9-F1
#
_cell.length_a   1.000
_cell.length_b   1.000
_cell.length_c   1.000
_cell.angle_alpha   90.00
_cell.angle_beta   90.00
_cell.angle_gamma   90.00
#
_symmetry.space_group_name_H-M   'P 1'
#
loop_
_entity.id
_entity.type
_entity.pdbx_description
1 polymer ?
#
loop_
_entity_poly.entity_id
_entity_poly.type
_entity_poly.pdbx_seq_one_letter_code
_entity_poly.pdbx_strand_id
1 'polypeptide(L)'
;MTVARAAKHWNKAHEVMLNDLKDLKNYAVIRYEDFCRGPADMLNQLIEFFDLPPFDYTPILDKPIPIFKGSRRAVKIRNMNGESLARLSEQDIADISREARGMLKRFGYPILGE
;
A
#
# COMPACT_ATOMS: atom_id res chain seq x y z
N MET A 1 -0.68 8.37 -19.19
CA MET A 1 0.26 7.34 -18.72
C MET A 1 -0.43 5.99 -18.87
N THR A 2 0.20 4.99 -19.51
CA THR A 2 -0.42 3.65 -19.67
C THR A 2 -0.27 2.82 -18.40
N VAL A 3 -1.12 1.81 -18.22
CA VAL A 3 -1.04 0.87 -17.08
C VAL A 3 0.30 0.14 -17.07
N ALA A 4 0.77 -0.37 -18.21
CA ALA A 4 2.10 -0.98 -18.33
C ALA A 4 3.23 -0.06 -17.84
N ARG A 5 3.22 1.22 -18.25
CA ARG A 5 4.24 2.19 -17.83
C ARG A 5 4.14 2.49 -16.34
N ALA A 6 2.93 2.57 -15.78
CA ALA A 6 2.72 2.75 -14.34
C ALA A 6 3.23 1.55 -13.54
N ALA A 7 2.92 0.33 -13.97
CA ALA A 7 3.38 -0.92 -13.36
C ALA A 7 4.91 -1.05 -13.39
N LYS A 8 5.53 -0.77 -14.55
CA LYS A 8 6.99 -0.76 -14.70
C LYS A 8 7.65 0.27 -13.78
N HIS A 9 7.09 1.49 -13.71
CA HIS A 9 7.57 2.51 -12.79
C HIS A 9 7.46 2.02 -11.35
N TRP A 10 6.29 1.54 -10.93
CA TRP A 10 6.05 1.03 -9.58
C TRP A 10 7.08 -0.05 -9.19
N ASN A 11 7.32 -1.00 -10.09
CA ASN A 11 8.31 -2.06 -9.89
C ASN A 11 9.71 -1.50 -9.70
N LYS A 12 10.14 -0.57 -10.57
CA LYS A 12 11.49 -0.01 -10.51
C LYS A 12 11.69 0.89 -9.28
N ALA A 13 10.70 1.70 -8.93
CA ALA A 13 10.76 2.58 -7.77
C ALA A 13 10.90 1.76 -6.47
N HIS A 14 10.10 0.70 -6.32
CA HIS A 14 10.22 -0.18 -5.16
C HIS A 14 11.52 -0.97 -5.15
N GLU A 15 12.00 -1.45 -6.30
CA GLU A 15 13.31 -2.10 -6.38
C GLU A 15 14.42 -1.19 -5.85
N VAL A 16 14.44 0.08 -6.26
CA VAL A 16 15.42 1.08 -5.79
C VAL A 16 15.27 1.32 -4.28
N MET A 17 14.07 1.65 -3.80
CA MET A 17 13.83 1.89 -2.37
C MET A 17 14.21 0.69 -1.49
N LEU A 18 13.93 -0.53 -1.97
CA LEU A 18 14.24 -1.74 -1.21
C LEU A 18 15.73 -2.09 -1.21
N ASN A 19 16.48 -1.67 -2.22
CA ASN A 19 17.92 -1.89 -2.26
C ASN A 19 18.66 -1.01 -1.24
N ASP A 20 18.08 0.13 -0.88
CA ASP A 20 18.63 1.03 0.13
C ASP A 20 18.38 0.51 1.56
N LEU A 21 17.47 -0.45 1.76
CA LEU A 21 17.18 -1.00 3.09
C LEU A 21 18.39 -1.65 3.76
N LYS A 22 19.34 -2.17 2.97
CA LYS A 22 20.59 -2.76 3.48
C LYS A 22 21.46 -1.74 4.24
N ASP A 23 21.27 -0.45 3.93
CA ASP A 23 22.04 0.65 4.50
C ASP A 23 21.26 1.35 5.64
N LEU A 24 20.03 0.91 5.92
CA LEU A 24 19.20 1.44 7.01
C LEU A 24 19.34 0.58 8.27
N LYS A 25 19.60 1.25 9.41
CA LYS A 25 19.63 0.59 10.73
C LYS A 25 18.26 0.06 11.14
N ASN A 26 17.22 0.86 10.93
CA ASN A 26 15.84 0.54 11.31
C ASN A 26 14.92 0.88 10.13
N TYR A 27 14.04 -0.02 9.76
CA TYR A 27 13.00 0.21 8.76
C TYR A 27 11.75 -0.60 9.10
N ALA A 28 10.60 -0.13 8.64
CA ALA A 28 9.33 -0.84 8.71
C ALA A 28 8.68 -0.86 7.32
N VAL A 29 8.21 -2.03 6.90
CA VAL A 29 7.45 -2.19 5.66
C VAL A 29 6.00 -2.41 6.03
N ILE A 30 5.13 -1.48 5.61
CA ILE A 30 3.71 -1.52 5.92
C ILE A 30 2.94 -1.80 4.64
N ARG A 31 2.19 -2.92 4.64
CA ARG A 31 1.27 -3.21 3.54
C ARG A 31 -0.04 -2.50 3.78
N TYR A 32 -0.53 -1.84 2.72
CA TYR A 32 -1.82 -1.15 2.74
C TYR A 32 -2.96 -2.07 3.19
N GLU A 33 -2.95 -3.33 2.75
CA GLU A 33 -3.98 -4.31 3.05
C GLU A 33 -4.01 -4.69 4.54
N ASP A 34 -2.84 -4.77 5.18
CA ASP A 34 -2.73 -5.09 6.61
C ASP A 34 -3.17 -3.90 7.45
N PHE A 35 -2.74 -2.68 7.08
CA PHE A 35 -3.21 -1.45 7.71
C PHE A 35 -4.75 -1.34 7.63
N CYS A 36 -5.35 -1.66 6.49
CA CYS A 36 -6.80 -1.62 6.35
C CYS A 36 -7.52 -2.69 7.19
N ARG A 37 -6.86 -3.82 7.47
CA ARG A 37 -7.44 -4.94 8.23
C ARG A 37 -7.39 -4.68 9.74
N GLY A 38 -6.29 -4.12 10.21
CA GLY A 38 -6.04 -3.84 11.63
C GLY A 38 -5.34 -2.49 11.81
N PRO A 39 -6.04 -1.35 11.60
CA PRO A 39 -5.40 -0.04 11.66
C PRO A 39 -4.89 0.30 13.07
N ALA A 40 -5.58 -0.14 14.13
CA ALA A 40 -5.13 0.02 15.51
C ALA A 40 -3.84 -0.75 15.80
N ASP A 41 -3.76 -2.01 15.37
CA ASP A 41 -2.57 -2.85 15.53
C ASP A 41 -1.36 -2.23 14.83
N MET A 42 -1.56 -1.72 13.60
CA MET A 42 -0.52 -1.03 12.85
C MET A 42 -0.08 0.29 13.51
N LEU A 43 -1.02 1.06 14.08
CA LEU A 43 -0.67 2.27 14.82
C LEU A 43 0.14 1.95 16.09
N ASN A 44 -0.18 0.87 16.79
CA ASN A 44 0.63 0.42 17.93
C ASN A 44 2.05 0.04 17.50
N GLN A 45 2.19 -0.70 16.40
CA GLN A 45 3.51 -1.03 15.83
C GLN A 45 4.30 0.23 15.44
N LEU A 46 3.63 1.24 14.90
CA LEU A 46 4.26 2.52 14.56
C LEU A 46 4.66 3.33 15.80
N ILE A 47 3.82 3.35 16.85
CA ILE A 47 4.14 3.99 18.13
C ILE A 47 5.40 3.36 18.72
N GLU A 48 5.49 2.04 18.71
CA GLU A 48 6.67 1.30 19.16
C GLU A 48 7.89 1.58 18.27
N PHE A 49 7.73 1.52 16.95
CA PHE A 49 8.82 1.77 16.00
C PHE A 49 9.43 3.17 16.14
N PHE A 50 8.60 4.17 16.40
CA PHE A 50 9.02 5.56 16.59
C PHE A 50 9.39 5.91 18.04
N ASP A 51 9.30 4.96 18.98
CA ASP A 51 9.51 5.18 20.42
C ASP A 51 8.67 6.36 20.95
N LEU A 52 7.39 6.38 20.57
CA LEU A 52 6.45 7.41 20.98
C LEU A 52 5.73 7.01 22.27
N PRO A 53 5.38 7.98 23.14
CA PRO A 53 4.48 7.69 24.25
C PRO A 53 3.11 7.22 23.71
N PRO A 54 2.43 6.29 24.39
CA PRO A 54 1.09 5.87 23.99
C PRO A 54 0.12 7.06 23.95
N PHE A 55 -0.73 7.11 22.94
CA PHE A 55 -1.79 8.11 22.81
C PHE A 55 -3.08 7.50 22.27
N ASP A 56 -4.22 8.10 22.63
CA ASP A 56 -5.52 7.65 22.15
C ASP A 56 -5.77 8.11 20.71
N TYR A 57 -5.68 7.15 19.78
CA TYR A 57 -5.96 7.36 18.36
C TYR A 57 -7.37 6.91 17.95
N THR A 58 -8.21 6.44 18.89
CA THR A 58 -9.59 6.02 18.63
C THR A 58 -10.40 7.11 17.91
N PRO A 59 -10.34 8.40 18.34
CA PRO A 59 -11.09 9.46 17.67
C PRO A 59 -10.65 9.72 16.22
N ILE A 60 -9.43 9.31 15.86
CA ILE A 60 -8.90 9.45 14.49
C ILE A 60 -9.41 8.30 13.63
N LEU A 61 -9.37 7.06 14.14
CA LEU A 61 -9.83 5.87 13.42
C LEU A 61 -11.34 5.88 13.15
N ASP A 62 -12.13 6.45 14.05
CA ASP A 62 -13.59 6.50 13.91
C ASP A 62 -14.08 7.55 12.91
N LYS A 63 -13.25 8.54 12.59
CA LYS A 63 -13.61 9.64 11.70
C LYS A 63 -13.38 9.26 10.23
N PRO A 64 -14.33 9.54 9.34
CA PRO A 64 -14.06 9.50 7.90
C PRO A 64 -12.94 10.47 7.52
N ILE A 65 -12.00 10.01 6.70
CA ILE A 65 -10.89 10.81 6.20
C ILE A 65 -11.08 11.12 4.70
N PRO A 66 -10.66 12.30 4.21
CA PRO A 66 -10.69 12.60 2.78
C PRO A 66 -9.88 11.57 1.99
N ILE A 67 -10.45 11.07 0.88
CA ILE A 67 -9.77 10.06 0.03
C ILE A 67 -8.44 10.60 -0.54
N PHE A 68 -8.38 11.90 -0.80
CA PHE A 68 -7.16 12.63 -1.15
C PHE A 68 -7.27 14.07 -0.65
N LYS A 69 -6.15 14.79 -0.58
CA LYS A 69 -6.10 16.18 -0.11
C LYS A 69 -7.04 17.06 -0.94
N GLY A 70 -8.02 17.70 -0.28
CA GLY A 70 -9.02 18.55 -0.93
C GLY A 70 -10.27 17.81 -1.45
N SER A 71 -10.36 16.49 -1.27
CA SER A 71 -11.58 15.73 -1.59
C SER A 71 -12.74 16.14 -0.67
N ARG A 72 -13.91 16.43 -1.26
CA ARG A 72 -15.18 16.58 -0.52
C ARG A 72 -15.73 15.23 -0.05
N ARG A 73 -15.25 14.13 -0.63
CA ARG A 73 -15.64 12.77 -0.27
C ARG A 73 -14.69 12.24 0.80
N ALA A 74 -15.25 11.93 1.96
CA ALA A 74 -14.57 11.27 3.07
C ALA A 74 -15.09 9.84 3.25
N VAL A 75 -14.22 8.92 3.63
CA VAL A 75 -14.54 7.51 3.87
C VAL A 75 -13.83 7.02 5.12
N LYS A 76 -14.39 6.03 5.81
CA LYS A 76 -13.65 5.29 6.84
C LYS A 76 -12.52 4.48 6.19
N ILE A 77 -11.48 4.20 6.97
CA ILE A 77 -10.39 3.32 6.55
C ILE A 77 -10.98 1.97 6.15
N ARG A 78 -10.75 1.58 4.90
CA ARG A 78 -11.14 0.29 4.34
C ARG A 78 -10.29 0.01 3.12
N ASN A 79 -10.17 -1.27 2.77
CA ASN A 79 -9.47 -1.68 1.56
C ASN A 79 -10.28 -1.32 0.30
N MET A 80 -9.74 -0.46 -0.56
CA MET A 80 -10.35 -0.02 -1.82
C MET A 80 -9.77 -0.73 -3.06
N ASN A 81 -8.90 -1.73 -2.88
CA ASN A 81 -8.29 -2.47 -3.99
C ASN A 81 -9.35 -3.24 -4.79
N GLY A 82 -10.37 -3.81 -4.14
CA GLY A 82 -11.43 -4.55 -4.84
C GLY A 82 -12.13 -3.71 -5.92
N GLU A 83 -12.47 -2.46 -5.59
CA GLU A 83 -13.06 -1.52 -6.55
C GLU A 83 -12.08 -1.16 -7.67
N SER A 84 -10.78 -1.10 -7.37
CA SER A 84 -9.75 -0.75 -8.35
C SER A 84 -9.43 -1.90 -9.31
N LEU A 85 -9.36 -3.13 -8.79
CA LEU A 85 -9.16 -4.35 -9.58
C LEU A 85 -10.34 -4.60 -10.52
N ALA A 86 -11.57 -4.37 -10.05
CA ALA A 86 -12.78 -4.54 -10.86
C ALA A 86 -12.87 -3.61 -12.09
N ARG A 87 -12.04 -2.55 -12.14
CA ARG A 87 -11.98 -1.62 -13.28
C ARG A 87 -10.88 -1.96 -14.28
N LEU A 88 -10.05 -2.97 -14.02
CA LEU A 88 -8.97 -3.37 -14.91
C LEU A 88 -9.51 -4.26 -16.03
N SER A 89 -9.07 -4.01 -17.25
CA SER A 89 -9.26 -4.96 -18.36
C SER A 89 -8.31 -6.15 -18.23
N GLU A 90 -8.57 -7.23 -18.98
CA GLU A 90 -7.65 -8.37 -19.07
C GLU A 90 -6.26 -7.94 -19.55
N GLN A 91 -6.19 -6.98 -20.48
CA GLN A 91 -4.93 -6.44 -20.96
C GLN A 91 -4.18 -5.65 -19.87
N ASP A 92 -4.90 -4.88 -19.04
CA ASP A 92 -4.31 -4.17 -17.91
C ASP A 92 -3.74 -5.16 -16.88
N ILE A 93 -4.48 -6.23 -16.59
CA ILE A 93 -4.05 -7.33 -15.71
C ILE A 93 -2.76 -7.96 -16.27
N ALA A 94 -2.76 -8.33 -17.55
CA ALA A 94 -1.59 -8.93 -18.20
C ALA A 94 -0.37 -8.00 -18.17
N ASP A 95 -0.57 -6.70 -18.43
CA ASP A 95 0.49 -5.70 -18.38
C ASP A 95 1.04 -5.50 -16.96
N ILE A 96 0.19 -5.42 -15.94
CA ILE A 96 0.63 -5.33 -14.53
C ILE A 96 1.42 -6.57 -14.15
N SER A 97 0.88 -7.76 -14.43
CA SER A 97 1.50 -9.04 -14.11
C SER A 97 2.83 -9.27 -14.83
N ARG A 98 3.01 -8.70 -16.03
CA ARG A 98 4.30 -8.73 -16.75
C ARG A 98 5.29 -7.74 -16.17
N GLU A 99 4.91 -6.46 -16.08
CA GLU A 99 5.84 -5.38 -15.77
C GLU A 99 6.18 -5.27 -14.27
N ALA A 100 5.28 -5.68 -13.38
CA ALA A 100 5.45 -5.62 -11.92
C ALA A 100 5.77 -6.95 -11.25
N ARG A 101 5.98 -8.02 -12.03
CA ARG A 101 6.20 -9.40 -11.54
C ARG A 101 7.23 -9.49 -10.41
N GLY A 102 8.35 -8.79 -10.56
CA GLY A 102 9.47 -8.86 -9.61
C GLY A 102 9.06 -8.42 -8.21
N MET A 103 8.50 -7.21 -8.10
CA MET A 103 8.07 -6.67 -6.82
C MET A 103 6.79 -7.30 -6.28
N LEU A 104 5.85 -7.70 -7.15
CA LEU A 104 4.67 -8.48 -6.71
C LEU A 104 5.12 -9.75 -5.97
N LYS A 105 6.02 -10.55 -6.58
CA LYS A 105 6.59 -11.73 -5.92
C LYS A 105 7.35 -11.38 -4.65
N ARG A 106 8.19 -10.35 -4.68
CA ARG A 106 9.01 -9.94 -3.53
C ARG A 106 8.17 -9.57 -2.31
N PHE A 107 7.04 -8.91 -2.50
CA PHE A 107 6.11 -8.55 -1.42
C PHE A 107 5.08 -9.65 -1.10
N GLY A 108 5.11 -10.78 -1.81
CA GLY A 108 4.17 -11.88 -1.60
C GLY A 108 2.76 -11.61 -2.15
N TYR A 109 2.63 -10.70 -3.11
CA TYR A 109 1.38 -10.48 -3.83
C TYR A 109 1.20 -11.50 -4.96
N PRO A 110 -0.04 -11.94 -5.24
CA PRO A 110 -0.32 -12.83 -6.36
C PRO A 110 -0.01 -12.13 -7.69
N ILE A 111 0.43 -12.92 -8.67
CA ILE A 111 0.41 -12.49 -10.07
C ILE A 111 -1.05 -12.53 -10.52
N LEU A 112 -1.53 -11.41 -11.05
CA LEU A 112 -2.93 -11.29 -11.44
C LEU A 112 -3.20 -12.10 -12.71
N GLY A 113 -4.25 -12.92 -12.69
CA GLY A 113 -4.67 -13.75 -13.83
C GLY A 113 -3.96 -15.10 -13.96
N GLU A 114 -3.06 -15.44 -13.05
CA GLU A 114 -2.56 -16.82 -12.82
C GLU A 114 -3.39 -17.48 -11.70
#